data_AF-A0A4Z0PET9-F1
#
_entry.id   AF-A0A4Z0PET9-F1
#
_cell.length_a   1.000
_cell.length_b   1.000
_cell.length_c   1.000
_cell.angle_alpha   90.00
_cell.angle_beta   90.00
_cell.angle_gamma   90.00
#
_symmetry.space_group_name_H-M   'P 1'
#
loop_
_entity.id
_entity.type
_entity.pdbx_description
1 polymer ?
#
loop_
_entity_poly.entity_id
_entity_poly.type
_entity_poly.pdbx_seq_one_letter_code
_entity_poly.pdbx_strand_id
1 'polypeptide(L)' 'MTTLAKEEHALREEMVRIAASFFQRGYATGSAGNLSLLLPDGNILATPTGSCLG' A
#
# COMPACT_ATOMS: atom_id res chain seq x y z
N MET A 1 -17.03 12.53 -6.86
CA MET A 1 -16.26 11.33 -6.48
C MET A 1 -17.23 10.28 -6.01
N THR A 2 -17.22 9.09 -6.62
CA THR A 2 -18.05 7.94 -6.21
C THR A 2 -17.59 7.43 -4.85
N THR A 3 -18.47 6.73 -4.11
CA THR A 3 -18.15 6.14 -2.79
C THR A 3 -16.94 5.21 -2.86
N LEU A 4 -16.85 4.37 -3.90
CA LEU A 4 -15.72 3.47 -4.14
C LEU A 4 -14.37 4.20 -4.24
N ALA A 5 -14.32 5.35 -4.90
CA ALA A 5 -13.08 6.14 -5.02
C ALA A 5 -12.63 6.74 -3.67
N LYS A 6 -13.58 7.07 -2.78
CA LYS A 6 -13.24 7.53 -1.42
C LYS A 6 -12.74 6.38 -0.55
N GLU A 7 -13.32 5.19 -0.67
CA GLU A 7 -12.88 3.99 0.05
C GLU A 7 -11.49 3.55 -0.41
N GLU A 8 -11.24 3.52 -1.72
CA GLU A 8 -9.94 3.19 -2.30
C GLU A 8 -8.85 4.18 -1.84
N HIS A 9 -9.17 5.47 -1.75
CA HIS A 9 -8.24 6.47 -1.23
C HIS A 9 -7.88 6.23 0.25
N ALA A 10 -8.87 5.94 1.10
CA ALA A 10 -8.61 5.61 2.50
C ALA A 10 -7.75 4.34 2.66
N LEU A 11 -7.99 3.33 1.82
CA LEU A 11 -7.17 2.11 1.78
C LEU A 11 -5.73 2.39 1.34
N ARG A 12 -5.50 3.35 0.41
CA ARG A 12 -4.14 3.80 0.05
C ARG A 12 -3.43 4.45 1.23
N GLU A 13 -4.11 5.32 1.98
CA GLU A 13 -3.51 5.97 3.15
C GLU A 13 -3.13 4.95 4.22
N GLU A 14 -3.99 3.95 4.47
CA GLU A 14 -3.69 2.85 5.38
C GLU A 14 -2.51 2.00 4.89
N MET A 15 -2.48 1.66 3.60
CA MET A 15 -1.39 0.91 2.99
C MET A 15 -0.04 1.64 3.16
N VAL A 16 0.01 2.97 2.97
CA VAL A 16 1.21 3.78 3.20
C VAL A 16 1.64 3.76 4.67
N ARG A 17 0.69 3.89 5.61
CA ARG A 17 0.97 3.82 7.05
C ARG A 17 1.57 2.46 7.45
N ILE A 18 1.06 1.37 6.88
CA ILE A 18 1.58 0.01 7.10
C ILE A 18 2.97 -0.14 6.49
N ALA A 19 3.17 0.32 5.24
CA ALA A 19 4.46 0.28 4.55
C ALA A 19 5.56 0.99 5.36
N ALA A 20 5.28 2.21 5.84
CA ALA A 20 6.19 2.97 6.69
C ALA A 20 6.54 2.21 7.99
N SER A 21 5.59 1.50 8.59
CA SER A 21 5.84 0.67 9.77
C SER A 21 6.72 -0.54 9.46
N PHE A 22 6.61 -1.17 8.29
CA PHE A 22 7.53 -2.23 7.86
C PHE A 22 8.94 -1.70 7.66
N PHE A 23 9.08 -0.55 7.01
CA PHE A 23 10.36 0.10 6.79
C PHE A 23 11.05 0.48 8.12
N GLN A 24 10.34 1.17 9.02
CA GLN A 24 10.85 1.59 10.33
C GLN A 24 11.30 0.41 11.21
N ARG A 25 10.69 -0.76 11.06
CA ARG A 25 11.06 -1.99 11.79
C ARG A 25 12.16 -2.80 11.10
N GLY A 26 12.68 -2.34 9.95
CA GLY A 26 13.74 -3.01 9.21
C GLY A 26 13.30 -4.28 8.48
N TYR A 27 11.99 -4.50 8.33
CA TYR A 27 11.46 -5.66 7.59
C TYR A 27 11.51 -5.49 6.08
N ALA A 28 11.68 -4.25 5.61
CA ALA A 28 11.87 -3.88 4.22
C ALA A 28 13.05 -2.90 4.14
N THR A 29 14.14 -3.31 3.49
CA THR A 29 15.37 -2.50 3.35
C THR A 29 15.62 -2.13 1.89
N GLY A 30 16.02 -0.88 1.66
CA GLY A 30 16.20 -0.36 0.30
C GLY A 30 14.90 -0.49 -0.51
N SER A 31 14.97 -1.18 -1.64
CA SER A 31 13.83 -1.40 -2.55
C SER A 31 13.12 -2.76 -2.34
N ALA A 32 13.41 -3.45 -1.23
CA ALA A 32 12.80 -4.75 -0.95
C ALA A 32 11.38 -4.59 -0.36
N GLY A 33 10.53 -5.57 -0.65
CA GLY A 33 9.15 -5.63 -0.15
C GLY A 33 8.13 -5.08 -1.15
N ASN A 34 6.95 -5.69 -1.16
CA ASN A 34 5.79 -5.22 -1.89
C ASN A 34 4.55 -5.44 -1.03
N LEU A 35 3.56 -4.56 -1.17
CA LEU A 35 2.24 -4.72 -0.56
C LEU A 35 1.19 -4.77 -1.65
N SER A 36 0.14 -5.56 -1.41
CA SER A 36 -1.06 -5.58 -2.24
C SER A 36 -2.31 -5.69 -1.38
N LEU A 37 -3.42 -5.14 -1.86
CA LEU A 37 -4.73 -5.22 -1.23
C LEU A 37 -5.81 -5.44 -2.28
N LEU A 38 -6.82 -6.22 -1.91
CA LEU A 38 -8.02 -6.44 -2.71
C LEU A 38 -9.02 -5.32 -2.41
N LEU A 39 -9.43 -4.61 -3.46
CA LEU A 39 -10.44 -3.57 -3.38
C LEU A 39 -11.85 -4.18 -3.40
N PRO A 40 -12.87 -3.47 -2.89
CA PRO A 40 -14.26 -3.95 -2.85
C PRO A 40 -14.86 -4.28 -4.24
N ASP A 41 -14.32 -3.68 -5.30
CA ASP A 41 -14.73 -3.90 -6.68
C ASP A 41 -14.02 -5.10 -7.35
N GLY A 42 -13.18 -5.82 -6.60
CA GLY A 42 -12.43 -6.98 -7.08
C GLY A 42 -11.08 -6.65 -7.73
N ASN A 43 -10.72 -5.37 -7.84
CA ASN A 43 -9.41 -4.98 -8.35
C ASN A 43 -8.31 -5.15 -7.30
N ILE A 44 -7.07 -5.31 -7.74
CA ILE A 44 -5.89 -5.34 -6.86
C ILE A 44 -5.17 -4.00 -6.94
N LEU A 45 -4.94 -3.39 -5.78
CA LEU A 45 -4.02 -2.28 -5.62
C LEU A 45 -2.69 -2.83 -5.08
N ALA A 46 -1.58 -2.51 -5.74
CA ALA A 46 -0.25 -2.98 -5.37
C ALA A 46 0.80 -1.87 -5.43
N THR A 47 1.88 -2.01 -4.65
CA THR A 47 3.06 -1.14 -4.77
C THR A 47 3.82 -1.43 -6.06
N PRO A 48 4.47 -0.42 -6.68
CA PRO A 48 5.41 -0.66 -7.77
C PRO A 48 6.65 -1.40 -7.26
N THR A 49 7.05 -2.46 -7.97
CA THR A 49 8.29 -3.18 -7.68
C THR A 49 9.49 -2.25 -7.74
N GLY A 50 10.40 -2.37 -6.78
CA GLY A 50 11.62 -1.59 -6.72
C GLY A 50 11.47 -0.21 -6.05
N SER A 51 10.28 0.12 -5.54
CA SER A 51 10.07 1.30 -4.71
C SER A 51 10.37 1.02 -3.24
N CYS A 52 10.84 2.02 -2.51
CA CYS A 52 10.99 1.92 -1.06
C CYS A 52 9.62 1.96 -0.38
N LEU A 53 9.39 1.12 0.65
CA LEU A 53 8.16 1.10 1.44
C LEU A 53 8.09 2.22 2.51
N GLY A 54 9.18 2.93 2.75
CA GLY A 54 9.24 4.12 3.59
C GLY A 54 9.99 5.23 2.88
#